data_AF-A0A3B3ZH73-F1
#
_entry.id   AF-A0A3B3ZH73-F1
#
_cell.length_a   1.000
_cell.length_b   1.000
_cell.length_c   1.000
_cell.angle_alpha   90.00
_cell.angle_beta   90.00
_cell.angle_gamma   90.00
#
_symmetry.space_group_name_H-M   'P 1'
#
loop_
_entity.id
_entity.type
_entity.pdbx_description
1 polymer ?
#
loop_
_entity_poly.entity_id
_entity_poly.type
_entity_poly.pdbx_seq_one_letter_code
_entity_poly.pdbx_strand_id
1 'polypeptide(L)' 'MNWFEGSIPDAINEAKRRSLVFVVVITGDDAQSTELLSTWDDPHVTEAAQGCVAIRLHDKR' A
#
# COMPACT_ATOMS: atom_id res chain seq x y z
N MET A 1 0.23 5.99 6.52
CA MET A 1 -0.20 4.56 6.32
C MET A 1 0.81 3.54 6.89
N ASN A 2 0.33 2.41 7.46
CA ASN A 2 1.17 1.27 7.84
C ASN A 2 1.39 0.35 6.64
N TRP A 3 2.40 0.66 5.82
CA TRP A 3 2.78 -0.18 4.69
C TRP A 3 3.32 -1.52 5.14
N PHE A 4 2.99 -2.58 4.41
CA PHE A 4 3.57 -3.90 4.62
C PHE A 4 5.05 -3.86 4.25
N GLU A 5 5.90 -4.25 5.19
CA GLU A 5 7.34 -4.40 4.99
C GLU A 5 7.66 -5.85 4.66
N GLY A 6 8.27 -6.08 3.49
CA GLY A 6 8.63 -7.43 3.03
C GLY A 6 8.48 -7.58 1.52
N SER A 7 8.43 -8.81 1.05
CA SER A 7 8.25 -9.10 -0.37
C SER A 7 6.77 -9.14 -0.77
N ILE A 8 6.48 -9.05 -2.07
CA ILE A 8 5.12 -9.22 -2.62
C ILE A 8 4.53 -10.59 -2.21
N PRO A 9 5.24 -11.73 -2.33
CA PRO A 9 4.76 -13.02 -1.81
C PRO A 9 4.37 -12.99 -0.34
N ASP A 10 5.16 -12.34 0.52
CA ASP A 10 4.88 -12.25 1.96
C ASP A 10 3.60 -11.45 2.22
N ALA A 11 3.42 -10.33 1.50
CA ALA A 11 2.22 -9.51 1.59
C ALA A 11 0.96 -10.26 1.15
N ILE A 12 1.06 -11.05 0.07
CA ILE A 12 -0.04 -11.91 -0.41
C ILE A 12 -0.38 -12.97 0.64
N ASN A 13 0.63 -13.62 1.22
CA ASN A 13 0.43 -14.63 2.26
C ASN A 13 -0.22 -14.03 3.50
N GLU A 14 0.21 -12.84 3.91
CA GLU A 14 -0.36 -12.13 5.05
C GLU A 14 -1.82 -11.70 4.79
N ALA A 15 -2.12 -11.18 3.59
CA ALA A 15 -3.48 -10.85 3.18
C ALA A 15 -4.39 -12.06 3.23
N LYS A 16 -3.93 -13.21 2.70
CA LYS A 16 -4.66 -14.48 2.77
C LYS A 16 -4.86 -14.95 4.21
N ARG A 17 -3.81 -14.91 5.03
CA ARG A 17 -3.84 -15.35 6.44
C ARG A 17 -4.86 -14.55 7.26
N ARG A 18 -4.99 -13.25 6.98
CA ARG A 18 -5.93 -12.35 7.67
C ARG A 18 -7.29 -12.23 6.96
N SER A 19 -7.47 -12.87 5.81
CA SER A 19 -8.65 -12.72 4.94
C SER A 19 -8.95 -11.26 4.58
N LEU A 20 -7.90 -10.49 4.26
CA LEU A 20 -7.98 -9.08 3.90
C LEU A 20 -7.69 -8.86 2.42
N VAL A 21 -8.08 -7.68 1.92
CA VAL A 21 -7.76 -7.26 0.56
C VAL A 21 -6.25 -7.02 0.46
N PHE A 22 -5.64 -7.54 -0.59
CA PHE A 22 -4.25 -7.25 -0.94
C PHE A 22 -4.20 -6.06 -1.89
N VAL A 23 -3.45 -5.02 -1.53
CA VAL A 23 -3.31 -3.78 -2.31
C VAL A 23 -1.85 -3.57 -2.66
N VAL A 24 -1.59 -3.28 -3.94
CA VAL A 24 -0.27 -2.86 -4.42
C VAL A 24 -0.36 -1.43 -4.88
N VAL A 25 0.47 -0.57 -4.31
CA VAL A 25 0.60 0.83 -4.72
C VAL A 25 1.92 0.99 -5.44
N ILE A 26 1.87 1.36 -6.72
CA ILE A 26 3.05 1.58 -7.56
C ILE A 26 3.23 3.09 -7.74
N THR A 27 4.41 3.61 -7.42
CA THR A 27 4.70 5.05 -7.47
C THR A 27 5.95 5.33 -8.30
N GLY A 28 5.94 6.40 -9.08
CA GLY A 28 7.11 7.01 -9.72
C GLY A 28 7.46 8.37 -9.12
N ASP A 29 8.32 9.12 -9.80
CA ASP A 29 8.76 10.48 -9.40
C ASP A 29 7.85 11.60 -9.92
N ASP A 30 6.66 11.26 -10.39
CA ASP A 30 5.71 12.19 -10.96
C ASP A 30 4.75 12.80 -9.91
N ALA A 31 4.10 13.90 -10.29
CA ALA A 31 3.17 14.60 -9.40
C ALA A 31 1.95 13.74 -8.99
N GLN A 32 1.49 12.86 -9.88
CA GLN A 32 0.34 11.99 -9.61
C GLN A 32 0.69 10.94 -8.55
N SER A 33 1.89 10.36 -8.61
CA SER A 33 2.42 9.46 -7.59
C SER A 33 2.56 10.15 -6.22
N THR A 34 2.97 11.42 -6.20
CA THR A 34 3.09 12.23 -4.97
C THR A 34 1.72 12.53 -4.35
N GLU A 35 0.74 12.91 -5.17
CA GLU A 35 -0.63 13.17 -4.74
C GLU A 35 -1.32 11.89 -4.22
N LEU A 36 -1.09 10.77 -4.91
CA LEU A 36 -1.57 9.45 -4.48
C LEU A 36 -1.04 9.12 -3.08
N LEU A 37 0.27 9.23 -2.85
CA LEU A 37 0.86 8.96 -1.53
C LEU A 37 0.31 9.90 -0.45
N SER A 38 0.12 11.17 -0.79
CA SER A 38 -0.48 12.15 0.14
C SER A 38 -1.90 11.75 0.54
N THR A 39 -2.68 11.17 -0.39
CA THR A 39 -4.03 10.64 -0.10
C THR A 39 -3.98 9.44 0.85
N TRP A 40 -2.99 8.56 0.71
CA TRP A 40 -2.82 7.41 1.60
C TRP A 40 -2.38 7.79 3.03
N ASP A 41 -1.74 8.95 3.19
CA ASP A 41 -1.36 9.47 4.50
C ASP A 41 -2.48 10.27 5.18
N ASP A 42 -3.61 10.52 4.50
CA ASP A 42 -4.80 11.04 5.17
C ASP A 42 -5.27 10.07 6.26
N PRO A 43 -5.54 10.54 7.50
CA PRO A 43 -5.98 9.70 8.60
C PRO A 43 -7.24 8.88 8.30
N HIS A 44 -8.22 9.43 7.58
CA HIS A 44 -9.46 8.73 7.23
C HIS A 44 -9.20 7.59 6.25
N VAL A 45 -8.28 7.82 5.31
CA VAL A 45 -7.87 6.78 4.35
C VAL A 45 -7.05 5.71 5.06
N THR A 46 -6.13 6.10 5.95
CA THR A 46 -5.35 5.15 6.77
C THR A 46 -6.26 4.29 7.66
N GLU A 47 -7.31 4.87 8.26
CA GLU A 47 -8.29 4.13 9.06
C GLU A 47 -9.09 3.14 8.20
N ALA A 48 -9.62 3.59 7.06
CA ALA A 48 -10.34 2.71 6.13
C ALA A 48 -9.44 1.59 5.57
N ALA A 49 -8.15 1.86 5.41
CA ALA A 49 -7.16 0.92 4.92
C ALA A 49 -6.69 -0.11 5.97
N GLN A 50 -7.15 -0.05 7.23
CA GLN A 50 -6.83 -1.10 8.22
C GLN A 50 -7.36 -2.49 7.83
N GLY A 51 -8.36 -2.54 6.94
CA GLY A 51 -8.91 -3.77 6.36
C GLY A 51 -8.12 -4.33 5.17
N CYS A 52 -6.92 -3.82 4.88
CA CYS A 52 -6.09 -4.32 3.80
C CYS A 52 -4.63 -4.57 4.23
N VAL A 53 -3.94 -5.33 3.40
CA VAL A 53 -2.48 -5.44 3.43
C VAL A 53 -1.97 -4.71 2.20
N ALA A 54 -1.39 -3.53 2.41
CA ALA A 54 -0.92 -2.66 1.34
C ALA A 54 0.61 -2.66 1.27
N ILE A 55 1.18 -2.94 0.10
CA ILE A 55 2.62 -2.83 -0.17
C ILE A 55 2.88 -1.71 -1.18
N ARG A 56 3.90 -0.88 -0.89
CA ARG A 56 4.34 0.18 -1.80
C ARG A 56 5.55 -0.28 -2.62
N LEU A 57 5.46 -0.13 -3.93
CA LEU A 57 6.53 -0.35 -4.88
C LEU A 57 6.88 0.98 -5.54
N HIS A 58 8.16 1.31 -5.60
CA HIS A 58 8.63 2.49 -6.31
C HIS A 58 9.28 2.05 -7.62
N ASP A 59 8.74 2.50 -8.75
CA ASP A 59 9.35 2.31 -10.05
C ASP A 59 10.53 3.27 -10.20
N LYS A 60 11.72 2.72 -10.52
CA LYS A 60 12.97 3.48 -10.63
C LYS A 60 13.36 3.81 -12.07
N ARG A 61 12.41 3.79 -13.00
CA ARG A 61 12.71 3.97 -14.43
C ARG A 61 13.12 5.39 -14.77
#